data_AF-A0A350XKM6-F1
#
_entry.id   AF-A0A350XKM6-F1
#
_cell.length_a   1.000
_cell.length_b   1.000
_cell.length_c   1.000
_cell.angle_alpha   90.00
_cell.angle_beta   90.00
_cell.angle_gamma   90.00
#
_symmetry.space_group_name_H-M   'P 1'
#
loop_
_entity.id
_entity.type
_entity.pdbx_description
1 polymer ?
#
loop_
_entity_poly.entity_id
_entity_poly.type
_entity_poly.pdbx_seq_one_letter_code
_entity_poly.pdbx_strand_id
1 'polypeptide(L)' 'MSNILSQPDISEIRDWQQKIAIANRNNIFCHCRTCGYEWVDSTFDAICPTCASKKVERISCWQFPDD' A
#
# COMPACT_ATOMS: atom_id res chain seq x y z
N MET A 1 -17.92 36.09 2.30
CA MET A 1 -16.50 35.98 1.94
C MET A 1 -16.34 34.72 1.13
N SER A 2 -16.27 34.85 -0.20
CA SER A 2 -16.21 33.72 -1.12
C SER A 2 -14.85 33.05 -1.00
N ASN A 3 -14.83 31.80 -0.58
CA ASN A 3 -13.61 31.01 -0.46
C ASN A 3 -13.13 30.68 -1.90
N ILE A 4 -12.16 31.43 -2.40
CA ILE A 4 -11.51 31.14 -3.68
C ILE A 4 -10.64 29.92 -3.40
N LEU A 5 -11.11 28.74 -3.76
CA LEU A 5 -10.27 27.55 -3.83
C LEU A 5 -9.28 27.80 -4.96
N SER A 6 -8.08 28.25 -4.60
CA SER A 6 -6.93 28.30 -5.51
C SER A 6 -6.81 26.95 -6.19
N GLN A 7 -6.81 26.93 -7.52
CA GLN A 7 -6.61 25.67 -8.25
C GLN A 7 -5.28 25.06 -7.80
N PRO A 8 -5.25 23.74 -7.49
CA PRO A 8 -4.02 23.09 -7.09
C PRO A 8 -2.99 23.21 -8.22
N ASP A 9 -1.76 23.55 -7.84
CA ASP A 9 -0.64 23.65 -8.78
C ASP A 9 -0.46 22.29 -9.49
N ILE A 10 -0.20 22.31 -10.79
CA ILE A 10 0.08 21.10 -11.58
C ILE A 10 1.28 20.34 -11.00
N SER A 11 2.26 21.07 -10.42
CA SER A 11 3.40 20.45 -9.73
C SER A 11 2.94 19.62 -8.53
N GLU A 12 2.09 20.21 -7.68
CA GLU A 12 1.52 19.58 -6.49
C GLU A 12 0.68 18.34 -6.86
N ILE A 13 -0.14 18.43 -7.92
CA ILE A 13 -0.91 17.28 -8.42
C ILE A 13 0.02 16.12 -8.82
N ARG A 14 1.13 16.41 -9.53
CA ARG A 14 2.08 15.39 -9.96
C ARG A 14 2.77 14.71 -8.78
N ASP A 15 3.17 15.49 -7.78
CA ASP A 15 3.80 14.96 -6.57
C ASP A 15 2.86 14.01 -5.83
N TRP A 16 1.58 14.39 -5.67
CA TRP A 16 0.57 13.52 -5.07
C TRP A 16 0.32 12.25 -5.89
N GLN A 17 0.25 12.34 -7.22
CA GLN A 17 0.11 11.17 -8.09
C GLN A 17 1.29 10.20 -7.93
N GLN A 18 2.51 10.72 -7.82
CA GLN A 18 3.69 9.90 -7.60
C GLN A 18 3.65 9.20 -6.23
N LYS A 19 3.26 9.91 -5.16
CA LYS A 19 3.09 9.32 -3.83
C LYS A 19 2.04 8.20 -3.83
N ILE A 20 0.89 8.40 -4.49
CA ILE A 20 -0.15 7.37 -4.64
C ILE A 20 0.37 6.17 -5.44
N ALA A 21 1.11 6.40 -6.53
CA ALA A 21 1.69 5.32 -7.31
C ALA A 21 2.69 4.48 -6.52
N ILE A 22 3.45 5.11 -5.60
CA ILE A 22 4.35 4.41 -4.67
C ILE A 22 3.55 3.65 -3.63
N ALA A 23 2.55 4.26 -2.99
CA ALA A 23 1.71 3.61 -1.97
C ALA A 23 0.92 2.41 -2.52
N ASN A 24 0.64 2.39 -3.83
CA ASN A 24 0.04 1.25 -4.52
C ASN A 24 1.02 0.10 -4.75
N ARG A 25 2.34 0.32 -4.66
CA ARG A 25 3.35 -0.73 -4.67
C ARG A 25 3.50 -1.20 -3.22
N ASN A 26 3.29 -2.49 -2.96
CA ASN A 26 3.23 -3.07 -1.62
C ASN A 26 1.99 -2.62 -0.83
N ASN A 27 0.82 -2.88 -1.39
CA ASN A 27 -0.46 -2.48 -0.81
C ASN A 27 -1.29 -3.66 -0.32
N ILE A 28 -0.66 -4.79 -0.01
CA ILE A 28 -1.33 -5.99 0.48
C ILE A 28 -0.67 -6.44 1.77
N PHE A 29 -1.36 -6.23 2.89
CA PHE A 29 -0.97 -6.80 4.17
C PHE A 29 -1.33 -8.29 4.18
N CYS A 30 -0.32 -9.12 4.42
CA CYS A 30 -0.41 -10.57 4.44
C CYS A 30 -0.20 -11.10 5.86
N HIS A 31 -1.06 -12.03 6.27
CA HIS A 31 -0.95 -12.77 7.52
C HIS A 31 -0.97 -14.28 7.23
N CYS A 32 0.08 -15.01 7.60
CA CYS A 32 0.12 -16.46 7.42
C CYS A 32 -0.68 -17.17 8.53
N ARG A 33 -1.78 -17.84 8.16
CA ARG A 33 -2.57 -18.65 9.11
C ARG A 33 -1.88 -19.89 9.65
N THR A 34 -0.70 -20.25 9.12
CA THR A 34 0.04 -21.45 9.55
C THR A 34 1.11 -21.13 10.58
N CYS A 35 1.89 -20.06 10.37
CA CYS A 35 2.98 -19.69 11.28
C CYS A 35 2.80 -18.34 11.98
N GLY A 36 1.77 -17.58 11.61
CA GLY A 36 1.50 -16.25 12.18
C GLY A 36 2.39 -15.13 11.65
N TYR A 37 3.31 -15.40 10.72
CA TYR A 37 4.17 -14.35 10.15
C TYR A 37 3.36 -13.32 9.35
N GLU A 38 3.72 -12.05 9.49
CA GLU A 38 3.05 -10.90 8.89
C GLU A 38 4.03 -10.11 8.03
N TRP A 39 3.58 -9.68 6.84
CA TRP A 39 4.39 -8.90 5.92
C TRP A 39 3.51 -8.09 4.95
N VAL A 40 4.13 -7.20 4.19
CA VAL A 40 3.47 -6.47 3.11
C VAL A 40 4.01 -6.95 1.77
N ASP A 41 3.12 -7.15 0.81
CA ASP A 41 3.43 -7.62 -0.54
C ASP A 41 2.72 -6.77 -1.60
N SER A 42 3.17 -6.89 -2.85
CA SER A 42 2.54 -6.30 -4.03
C SER A 42 1.61 -7.28 -4.76
N THR A 43 1.60 -8.58 -4.40
CA THR A 43 0.78 -9.60 -5.06
C THR A 43 -0.19 -10.35 -4.13
N PHE A 44 -1.38 -10.64 -4.65
CA PHE A 44 -2.37 -11.49 -3.97
C PHE A 44 -2.00 -12.98 -4.00
N ASP A 45 -0.98 -13.39 -4.77
CA ASP A 45 -0.53 -14.78 -4.86
C ASP A 45 0.67 -15.09 -3.96
N ALA A 46 1.02 -14.16 -3.06
CA ALA A 46 2.13 -14.33 -2.13
C ALA A 46 2.01 -15.63 -1.31
N ILE A 47 3.14 -16.35 -1.24
CA ILE A 47 3.34 -17.53 -0.39
C ILE A 47 4.13 -17.08 0.84
N CYS A 48 3.83 -17.62 2.02
CA CYS A 48 4.53 -17.24 3.24
C CYS A 48 6.04 -17.49 3.09
N PRO A 49 6.89 -16.44 3.25
CA PRO A 49 8.34 -16.57 3.09
C PRO A 49 9.00 -17.40 4.20
N THR A 50 8.35 -17.51 5.36
CA THR A 50 8.89 -18.21 6.54
C THR A 50 8.62 -19.71 6.52
N CYS A 51 7.44 -20.14 6.04
CA CYS A 51 7.02 -21.55 6.11
C CYS A 51 6.50 -22.15 4.80
N ALA A 52 6.57 -21.41 3.69
CA ALA A 52 6.08 -21.80 2.36
C ALA A 52 4.57 -22.14 2.30
N SER A 53 3.79 -21.79 3.32
CA SER A 53 2.35 -22.02 3.33
C SER A 53 1.63 -21.08 2.36
N LYS A 54 0.65 -21.64 1.63
CA LYS A 54 -0.29 -20.89 0.78
C LYS A 54 -1.52 -20.37 1.55
N LYS A 55 -1.66 -20.73 2.84
CA LYS A 55 -2.77 -20.28 3.69
C LYS A 55 -2.48 -18.88 4.23
N VAL A 56 -2.61 -17.89 3.36
CA VAL A 56 -2.35 -16.47 3.66
C VAL A 56 -3.66 -15.69 3.60
N GLU A 57 -3.99 -14.99 4.69
CA GLU A 57 -5.05 -13.98 4.73
C GLU A 57 -4.48 -12.65 4.24
N ARG A 58 -5.29 -11.89 3.50
CA ARG A 58 -4.84 -10.71 2.77
C ARG A 58 -5.85 -9.59 2.90
N ILE A 59 -5.35 -8.40 3.19
CA ILE A 59 -6.14 -7.18 3.25
C ILE A 59 -5.37 -6.10 2.50
N SER A 60 -6.06 -5.38 1.60
CA SER A 60 -5.46 -4.23 0.96
C SER A 60 -5.11 -3.18 2.03
N CYS A 61 -3.86 -2.73 2.05
CA CYS A 61 -3.37 -1.70 2.96
C CYS A 61 -2.72 -0.58 2.15
N TRP A 62 -2.82 0.65 2.63
CA TRP A 62 -2.01 1.75 2.09
C TRP A 62 -0.89 2.02 3.08
N GLN A 63 0.34 1.99 2.57
CA GLN A 63 1.53 2.40 3.31
C GLN A 63 1.96 3.74 2.72
N PHE A 64 1.93 4.78 3.53
CA PHE A 64 2.56 6.04 3.19
C PHE A 64 3.95 6.02 3.82
N PRO A 65 5.03 6.17 3.03
CA PRO A 65 6.35 6.31 3.62
C PRO A 65 6.35 7.54 4.55
N ASP A 66 6.99 7.39 5.72
CA ASP A 66 7.08 8.45 6.74
C ASP A 66 8.06 9.58 6.33
N ASP A 67 8.84 9.38 5.26
CA ASP A 67 9.85 10.31 4.73
C ASP A 67 9.39 11.03 3.44
#